data_AF-A0A1Z9JAW8-F1
#
_entry.id   AF-A0A1Z9JAW8-F1
#
_cell.length_a   1.000
_cell.length_b   1.000
_cell.length_c   1.000
_cell.angle_alpha   90.00
_cell.angle_beta   90.00
_cell.angle_gamma   90.00
#
_symmetry.space_group_name_H-M   'P 1'
#
loop_
_entity.id
_entity.type
_entity.pdbx_description
1 polymer ?
#
loop_
_entity_poly.entity_id
_entity_poly.type
_entity_poly.pdbx_seq_one_letter_code
_entity_poly.pdbx_strand_id
1 'polypeptide(L)'
;VGSVLLGVLRAELPRGRRGKVGSAFLRSNLRRIKKRLDHAEHGGALLLGVNGVAVIGHGSSKALSVVSALRIAHSAASHGVMDDLAALQSGCD
;
A
#
# COMPACT_ATOMS: atom_id res chain seq x y z
N VAL A 1 4.74 -5.91 -4.16
CA VAL A 1 4.51 -7.23 -4.85
C VAL A 1 3.77 -7.06 -6.18
N GLY A 2 2.94 -6.02 -6.31
CA GLY A 2 2.16 -5.77 -7.53
C GLY A 2 2.95 -5.51 -8.80
N SER A 3 4.14 -4.91 -8.69
CA SER A 3 5.01 -4.63 -9.85
C SER A 3 5.50 -5.90 -10.54
N VAL A 4 5.79 -6.95 -9.77
CA VAL A 4 6.25 -8.26 -10.28
C VAL A 4 5.11 -8.98 -11.00
N LEU A 5 3.92 -9.05 -10.38
CA LEU A 5 2.74 -9.65 -11.00
C LEU A 5 2.36 -8.97 -12.32
N LEU A 6 2.37 -7.63 -12.34
CA LEU A 6 2.15 -6.86 -13.57
C LEU A 6 3.23 -7.09 -14.62
N GLY A 7 4.47 -7.33 -14.20
CA GLY A 7 5.59 -7.68 -15.08
C GLY A 7 5.36 -9.02 -15.79
N VAL A 8 4.98 -10.05 -15.02
CA VAL A 8 4.65 -11.39 -15.55
C VAL A 8 3.45 -11.32 -16.49
N LEU A 9 2.36 -10.66 -16.09
CA LEU A 9 1.17 -10.51 -16.93
C LEU A 9 1.49 -9.80 -18.26
N ARG A 10 2.44 -8.86 -18.24
CA ARG A 10 2.88 -8.12 -19.42
C ARG A 10 3.82 -8.94 -20.31
N ALA A 11 4.55 -9.89 -19.74
CA ALA A 11 5.42 -10.81 -20.48
C ALA A 11 4.60 -11.87 -21.24
N GLU A 12 3.46 -12.28 -20.68
CA GLU A 12 2.54 -13.26 -21.27
C GLU A 12 1.65 -12.68 -22.40
N LEU A 13 1.62 -11.35 -22.56
CA LEU A 13 0.83 -10.73 -23.62
C LEU A 13 1.41 -11.07 -25.01
N PRO A 14 0.55 -11.41 -26.00
CA PRO A 14 1.00 -11.85 -27.31
C PRO A 14 1.84 -10.77 -28.01
N ARG A 15 3.06 -11.14 -28.42
CA ARG A 15 3.98 -10.27 -29.16
C ARG A 15 3.65 -10.35 -30.67
N GLY A 16 3.04 -9.30 -31.24
CA GLY A 16 2.71 -9.25 -32.68
C GLY A 16 1.74 -8.12 -33.08
N ARG A 17 1.40 -7.99 -34.37
CA ARG A 17 0.46 -6.93 -34.88
C ARG A 17 -0.97 -7.08 -34.32
N ARG A 18 -1.46 -8.32 -34.19
CA ARG A 18 -2.74 -8.64 -33.49
C ARG A 18 -2.64 -8.41 -31.97
N GLY A 19 -1.48 -8.72 -31.40
CA GLY A 19 -1.17 -8.47 -29.99
C GLY A 19 -1.06 -6.98 -29.64
N LYS A 20 -0.66 -6.10 -30.56
CA LYS A 20 -0.64 -4.64 -30.34
C LYS A 20 -2.04 -4.05 -30.13
N VAL A 21 -3.04 -4.55 -30.84
CA VAL A 21 -4.43 -4.07 -30.69
C VAL A 21 -5.04 -4.57 -29.38
N GLY A 22 -4.89 -5.87 -29.08
CA GLY A 22 -5.34 -6.44 -27.80
C GLY A 22 -4.60 -5.86 -26.59
N SER A 23 -3.28 -5.69 -26.70
CA SER A 23 -2.49 -5.06 -25.63
C SER A 23 -2.80 -3.59 -25.46
N ALA A 24 -3.17 -2.83 -26.50
CA ALA A 24 -3.59 -1.44 -26.34
C ALA A 24 -4.86 -1.32 -25.48
N PHE A 25 -5.84 -2.20 -25.71
CA PHE A 25 -7.06 -2.27 -24.91
C PHE A 25 -6.76 -2.70 -23.46
N LEU A 26 -5.95 -3.74 -23.28
CA LEU A 26 -5.53 -4.23 -21.97
C LEU A 26 -4.62 -3.22 -21.23
N ARG A 27 -3.85 -2.39 -21.92
CA ARG A 27 -2.94 -1.40 -21.32
C ARG A 27 -3.67 -0.38 -20.46
N SER A 28 -4.89 -0.01 -20.83
CA SER A 28 -5.77 0.85 -20.02
C SER A 28 -6.13 0.16 -18.69
N ASN A 29 -6.57 -1.09 -18.76
CA ASN A 29 -6.93 -1.88 -17.58
C ASN A 29 -5.74 -2.19 -16.69
N LEU A 30 -4.61 -2.61 -17.26
CA LEU A 30 -3.34 -2.82 -16.57
C LEU A 30 -2.85 -1.57 -15.83
N ARG A 31 -2.98 -0.37 -16.42
CA ARG A 31 -2.67 0.89 -15.72
C ARG A 31 -3.62 1.13 -14.54
N ARG A 32 -4.90 0.81 -14.70
CA ARG A 32 -5.90 0.97 -13.64
C ARG A 32 -5.64 0.01 -12.48
N ILE A 33 -5.29 -1.24 -12.79
CA ILE A 33 -4.86 -2.27 -11.82
C ILE A 33 -3.58 -1.81 -11.11
N LYS A 34 -2.56 -1.37 -11.86
CA LYS A 34 -1.34 -0.79 -11.30
C LYS A 34 -1.68 0.34 -10.33
N LYS A 35 -2.50 1.31 -10.74
CA LYS A 35 -2.84 2.45 -9.87
C LYS A 35 -3.52 2.02 -8.58
N ARG A 36 -4.40 1.00 -8.61
CA ARG A 36 -5.07 0.46 -7.40
C ARG A 36 -4.10 -0.28 -6.48
N LEU A 37 -3.23 -1.14 -7.03
CA LEU A 37 -2.22 -1.84 -6.26
C LEU A 37 -1.18 -0.88 -5.67
N ASP A 38 -0.73 0.07 -6.46
CA ASP A 38 0.17 1.12 -6.03
C ASP A 38 -0.53 1.88 -4.89
N HIS A 39 -1.79 2.33 -5.02
CA HIS A 39 -2.51 3.06 -3.95
C HIS A 39 -2.57 2.34 -2.60
N ALA A 40 -2.77 1.01 -2.60
CA ALA A 40 -2.74 0.22 -1.36
C ALA A 40 -1.34 0.19 -0.72
N GLU A 41 -0.28 0.31 -1.52
CA GLU A 41 1.12 0.38 -1.08
C GLU A 41 1.59 1.83 -0.74
N HIS A 42 0.74 2.86 -0.85
CA HIS A 42 1.17 4.26 -0.58
C HIS A 42 1.05 4.70 0.89
N GLY A 43 0.55 3.88 1.82
CA GLY A 43 0.52 4.21 3.24
C GLY A 43 1.61 3.48 4.02
N GLY A 44 2.27 4.17 4.95
CA GLY A 44 3.17 3.52 5.91
C GLY A 44 2.43 2.58 6.85
N ALA A 45 3.16 1.70 7.53
CA ALA A 45 2.61 0.76 8.51
C ALA A 45 2.80 1.28 9.94
N LEU A 46 1.80 1.08 10.81
CA LEU A 46 1.94 1.32 12.24
C LEU A 46 2.93 0.32 12.84
N LEU A 47 3.94 0.82 13.57
CA LEU A 47 4.85 0.03 14.37
C LEU A 47 4.29 -0.06 15.79
N LEU A 48 3.84 -1.25 16.17
CA LEU A 48 3.32 -1.55 17.50
C LEU A 48 4.43 -2.08 18.43
N GLY A 49 4.22 -1.96 19.73
CA GLY A 49 5.19 -2.41 20.74
C GLY A 49 6.24 -1.37 21.14
N VAL A 50 6.11 -0.13 20.65
CA VAL A 50 6.85 1.04 21.13
C VAL A 50 5.96 1.87 22.05
N ASN A 51 6.55 2.68 22.93
CA ASN A 51 5.78 3.59 23.81
C ASN A 51 5.33 4.85 23.05
N GLY A 52 4.46 4.67 22.05
CA GLY A 52 3.85 5.74 21.28
C GLY A 52 3.38 5.32 19.88
N VAL A 53 2.89 6.29 19.11
CA VAL A 53 2.46 6.09 17.72
C VAL A 53 3.64 6.27 16.77
N ALA A 54 4.09 5.20 16.13
CA ALA A 54 5.13 5.24 15.11
C ALA A 54 4.61 4.67 13.79
N VAL A 55 4.91 5.34 12.67
CA VAL A 55 4.53 4.88 11.32
C VAL A 55 5.78 4.75 10.45
N ILE A 56 6.02 3.56 9.92
CA ILE A 56 7.15 3.24 9.05
C ILE A 56 6.70 3.31 7.59
N GLY A 57 7.26 4.25 6.83
CA GLY A 57 7.07 4.37 5.38
C GLY A 57 8.17 3.67 4.58
N HIS A 58 7.94 3.48 3.28
CA HIS A 58 8.96 2.96 2.37
C HIS A 58 9.92 4.08 1.94
N GLY A 59 11.22 3.79 1.72
CA GLY A 59 12.20 4.81 1.33
C GLY A 59 11.91 5.51 -0.01
N SER A 60 11.15 4.87 -0.90
CA SER A 60 10.69 5.45 -2.17
C SER A 60 9.37 6.21 -2.08
N SER A 61 8.94 6.59 -0.87
CA SER A 61 7.65 7.27 -0.62
C SER A 61 7.60 8.64 -1.30
N LYS A 62 6.47 8.93 -1.95
CA LYS A 62 6.19 10.26 -2.52
C LYS A 62 5.42 11.12 -1.53
N ALA A 63 5.24 12.41 -1.84
CA ALA A 63 4.48 13.35 -0.99
C ALA A 63 3.10 12.81 -0.57
N LEU A 64 2.35 12.18 -1.49
CA LEU A 64 1.06 11.56 -1.17
C LEU A 64 1.18 10.44 -0.13
N SER A 65 2.27 9.68 -0.16
CA SER A 65 2.50 8.61 0.81
C SER A 65 2.77 9.14 2.21
N VAL A 66 3.52 10.25 2.30
CA VAL A 66 3.79 10.92 3.57
C VAL A 66 2.51 11.48 4.17
N VAL A 67 1.64 12.10 3.35
CA VAL A 67 0.33 12.60 3.81
C VAL A 67 -0.55 11.46 4.30
N SER A 68 -0.59 10.32 3.60
CA SER A 68 -1.32 9.14 4.04
C SER A 68 -0.77 8.58 5.36
N ALA A 69 0.56 8.52 5.53
CA ALA A 69 1.20 8.10 6.77
C ALA A 69 0.85 9.03 7.94
N LEU A 70 0.84 10.35 7.71
CA LEU A 70 0.45 11.33 8.72
C LEU A 70 -1.03 11.19 9.13
N ARG A 71 -1.92 10.90 8.17
CA ARG A 71 -3.34 10.60 8.47
C ARG A 71 -3.48 9.35 9.33
N ILE A 72 -2.70 8.31 9.04
CA ILE A 72 -2.67 7.08 9.87
C ILE A 72 -2.19 7.41 11.29
N ALA A 73 -1.10 8.16 11.42
CA ALA A 73 -0.58 8.58 12.73
C ALA A 73 -1.59 9.42 13.52
N HIS A 74 -2.23 10.39 12.87
CA HIS A 74 -3.28 11.20 13.48
C HIS A 74 -4.46 10.35 13.92
N SER A 75 -4.93 9.44 13.07
CA SER A 75 -6.04 8.54 13.39
C SER A 75 -5.70 7.61 14.56
N ALA A 76 -4.47 7.09 14.62
CA ALA A 76 -4.04 6.24 15.72
C ALA A 76 -3.96 7.02 17.06
N ALA A 77 -3.49 8.26 17.02
CA ALA A 77 -3.46 9.13 18.19
C ALA A 77 -4.86 9.57 18.63
N SER A 78 -5.75 9.91 17.69
CA SER A 78 -7.09 10.42 18.01
C SER A 78 -8.03 9.35 18.55
N HIS A 79 -7.84 8.09 18.14
CA HIS A 79 -8.67 6.97 18.59
C HIS A 79 -8.10 6.23 19.79
N GLY A 80 -7.01 6.71 20.42
CA GLY A 80 -6.49 6.08 21.64
C GLY A 80 -5.98 4.66 21.43
N VAL A 81 -5.43 4.34 20.24
CA VAL A 81 -4.97 2.97 19.90
C VAL A 81 -3.94 2.44 20.92
N MET A 82 -3.18 3.33 21.54
CA MET A 82 -2.22 2.96 22.60
C MET A 82 -2.91 2.56 23.90
N ASP A 83 -4.02 3.23 24.24
CA ASP A 83 -4.81 2.93 25.45
C ASP A 83 -5.50 1.57 25.29
N ASP A 84 -6.07 1.33 24.11
CA ASP A 84 -6.67 0.04 23.75
C ASP A 84 -5.64 -1.10 23.82
N LEU A 85 -4.44 -0.86 23.29
CA LEU A 85 -3.37 -1.86 23.32
C LEU A 85 -2.90 -2.15 24.75
N ALA A 86 -2.78 -1.13 25.59
CA ALA A 86 -2.40 -1.27 27.00
C ALA A 86 -3.47 -2.05 27.80
N ALA A 87 -4.76 -1.78 27.54
CA ALA A 87 -5.87 -2.51 28.15
C ALA A 87 -5.88 -4.00 27.76
N LEU A 88 -5.54 -4.33 26.50
CA LEU A 88 -5.44 -5.71 26.04
C LEU A 88 -4.26 -6.46 26.68
N GLN A 89 -3.12 -5.79 26.87
CA GLN A 89 -1.95 -6.40 27.50
C GLN A 89 -2.19 -6.71 28.98
N SER A 90 -2.89 -5.84 29.70
CA SER A 90 -3.18 -6.01 31.14
C SER A 90 -4.23 -7.09 31.45
N GLY A 91 -4.96 -7.59 30.45
CA GLY A 91 -5.86 -8.73 30.59
C GLY A 91 -5.24 -10.10 30.26
N CYS A 92 -3.98 -10.13 29.82
CA CYS A 92 -3.25 -11.35 29.47
C CYS A 92 -2.23 -11.82 30.53
N ASP A 93 -2.12 -11.09 31.65
CA ASP A 93 -1.36 -11.50 32.84
C ASP A 93 -2.27 -12.30 33.81
#